data_AF-A0A257DAK4-F1
#
_entry.id   AF-A0A257DAK4-F1
#
_cell.length_a   1.000
_cell.length_b   1.000
_cell.length_c   1.000
_cell.angle_alpha   90.00
_cell.angle_beta   90.00
_cell.angle_gamma   90.00
#
_symmetry.space_group_name_H-M   'P 1'
#
loop_
_entity.id
_entity.type
_entity.pdbx_description
1 polymer ?
#
loop_
_entity_poly.entity_id
_entity_poly.type
_entity_poly.pdbx_seq_one_letter_code
_entity_poly.pdbx_strand_id
1 'polypeptide(L)'
;MALFDSHLKGENFLKAQEFPSAKFVGDKFSFDGDKVTAVSGTLTLLGKTRPVTLTATNYNCYDSPFFKREVCGGDFETTIQRSDFGMGYGLPVIPDDIKLLIQIEAIKQ
;
A
#
# COMPACT_ATOMS: atom_id res chain seq x y z
N MET A 1 -7.90 12.88 -17.60
CA MET A 1 -6.99 12.37 -16.55
C MET A 1 -6.64 13.48 -15.56
N ALA A 2 -6.08 14.63 -15.98
CA ALA A 2 -5.73 15.72 -15.06
C ALA A 2 -6.87 16.27 -14.17
N LEU A 3 -8.10 16.42 -14.71
CA LEU A 3 -9.25 16.89 -13.90
C LEU A 3 -9.65 15.88 -12.82
N PHE A 4 -9.58 14.59 -13.13
CA PHE A 4 -9.90 13.52 -12.18
C PHE A 4 -8.86 13.45 -11.07
N ASP A 5 -7.57 13.48 -11.42
CA ASP A 5 -6.48 13.47 -10.43
C ASP A 5 -6.54 14.71 -9.53
N SER A 6 -6.86 15.87 -10.10
CA SER A 6 -7.06 17.10 -9.33
C SER A 6 -8.25 16.99 -8.37
N HIS A 7 -9.34 16.36 -8.81
CA HIS A 7 -10.50 16.09 -7.95
C HIS A 7 -10.16 15.12 -6.81
N LEU A 8 -9.43 14.04 -7.11
CA LEU A 8 -8.96 13.07 -6.09
C LEU A 8 -8.03 13.71 -5.06
N LYS A 9 -7.23 14.71 -5.44
CA LYS A 9 -6.36 15.44 -4.50
C LYS A 9 -7.13 16.42 -3.61
N GLY A 10 -8.36 16.79 -3.98
CA GLY A 10 -9.18 17.76 -3.28
C GLY A 10 -9.82 17.24 -1.99
N GLU A 11 -10.67 18.09 -1.39
CA GLU A 11 -11.25 17.89 -0.06
C GLU A 11 -12.21 16.69 0.06
N ASN A 12 -12.80 16.28 -1.07
CA ASN A 12 -13.71 15.15 -1.13
C ASN A 12 -13.00 13.79 -0.98
N PHE A 13 -11.70 13.73 -1.28
CA PHE A 13 -10.94 12.48 -1.33
C PHE A 13 -9.65 12.56 -0.49
N LEU A 14 -8.50 12.79 -1.12
CA LEU A 14 -7.18 12.62 -0.48
C LEU A 14 -6.72 13.84 0.33
N LYS A 15 -7.37 15.01 0.20
CA LYS A 15 -6.97 16.24 0.92
C LYS A 15 -5.46 16.48 0.87
N ALA A 16 -4.87 16.33 -0.32
CA ALA A 16 -3.43 16.20 -0.49
C ALA A 16 -2.64 17.46 -0.08
N GLN A 17 -3.32 18.62 0.02
CA GLN A 17 -2.72 19.85 0.56
C GLN A 17 -2.50 19.77 2.08
N GLU A 18 -3.41 19.14 2.82
CA GLU A 18 -3.32 18.93 4.29
C GLU A 18 -2.53 17.67 4.62
N PHE A 19 -2.71 16.60 3.83
CA PHE A 19 -2.11 15.29 4.03
C PHE A 19 -1.29 14.89 2.78
N PRO A 20 -0.07 15.42 2.61
CA PRO A 20 0.70 15.26 1.38
C PRO A 20 1.26 13.85 1.16
N SER A 21 1.19 12.97 2.17
CA SER A 21 1.70 11.61 2.08
C SER A 21 0.79 10.60 2.78
N ALA A 22 0.76 9.38 2.25
CA ALA A 22 0.31 8.19 2.96
C ALA A 22 1.56 7.39 3.36
N LYS A 23 1.49 6.70 4.51
CA LYS A 23 2.64 5.97 5.05
C LYS A 23 2.21 4.61 5.56
N PHE A 24 2.86 3.55 5.09
CA PHE A 24 2.77 2.23 5.70
C PHE A 24 4.03 1.98 6.52
N VAL A 25 3.87 1.42 7.73
CA VAL A 25 4.98 0.97 8.58
C VAL A 25 4.70 -0.48 8.94
N GLY A 26 5.49 -1.40 8.39
CA GLY A 26 5.45 -2.82 8.74
C GLY A 26 6.14 -3.08 10.07
N ASP A 27 5.53 -3.92 10.91
CA ASP A 27 6.06 -4.32 12.22
C ASP A 27 6.27 -5.83 12.36
N LYS A 28 5.57 -6.64 11.56
CA LYS A 28 5.66 -8.09 11.59
C LYS A 28 5.59 -8.70 10.20
N PHE A 29 6.56 -9.56 9.91
CA PHE A 29 6.61 -10.36 8.69
C PHE A 29 6.23 -11.81 9.02
N SER A 30 5.36 -12.39 8.19
CA SER A 30 5.00 -13.80 8.22
C SER A 30 5.71 -14.52 7.08
N PHE A 31 6.14 -15.75 7.33
CA PHE A 31 6.94 -16.54 6.41
C PHE A 31 6.40 -17.96 6.22
N ASP A 32 6.62 -18.51 5.03
CA ASP A 32 6.55 -19.94 4.73
C ASP A 32 7.92 -20.37 4.20
N GLY A 33 8.70 -21.06 5.03
CA GLY A 33 10.14 -21.22 4.84
C GLY A 33 10.82 -19.86 4.75
N ASP A 34 11.53 -19.61 3.65
CA ASP A 34 12.24 -18.35 3.39
C ASP A 34 11.40 -17.30 2.63
N LYS A 35 10.14 -17.63 2.30
CA LYS A 35 9.27 -16.72 1.52
C LYS A 35 8.38 -15.90 2.44
N VAL A 36 8.33 -14.59 2.20
CA VAL A 36 7.35 -13.72 2.86
C VAL A 36 5.95 -14.05 2.36
N THR A 37 5.01 -14.28 3.28
CA THR A 37 3.60 -14.57 2.98
C THR A 37 2.68 -13.42 3.37
N ALA A 38 3.05 -12.61 4.35
CA ALA A 38 2.32 -11.40 4.73
C ALA A 38 3.20 -10.41 5.49
N VAL A 39 2.83 -9.13 5.45
CA VAL A 39 3.41 -8.06 6.25
C VAL A 39 2.27 -7.33 6.98
N SER A 40 2.22 -7.50 8.29
CA SER A 40 1.34 -6.70 9.16
C SER A 40 2.01 -5.39 9.54
N GLY A 41 1.21 -4.36 9.71
CA GLY A 41 1.68 -3.05 10.10
C GLY A 41 0.55 -2.03 10.22
N THR A 42 0.91 -0.76 10.14
CA THR A 42 -0.07 0.34 10.19
C THR A 42 0.01 1.21 8.95
N LEU A 43 -1.15 1.51 8.37
CA LEU A 43 -1.33 2.48 7.30
C LEU A 43 -1.83 3.80 7.90
N THR A 44 -1.12 4.89 7.63
CA THR A 44 -1.58 6.26 7.85
C THR A 44 -2.04 6.87 6.52
N LEU A 45 -3.31 7.26 6.47
CA LEU A 45 -3.93 7.93 5.32
C LEU A 45 -4.92 8.97 5.86
N LEU A 46 -4.94 10.18 5.28
CA LEU A 46 -5.78 11.30 5.75
C LEU A 46 -5.62 11.62 7.25
N GLY A 47 -4.38 11.50 7.75
CA GLY A 47 -4.06 11.73 9.17
C GLY A 47 -4.56 10.65 10.13
N LYS A 48 -5.28 9.62 9.65
CA LYS A 48 -5.74 8.50 10.47
C LYS A 48 -4.83 7.29 10.27
N THR A 49 -4.47 6.65 11.38
CA THR A 49 -3.62 5.44 11.38
C THR A 49 -4.44 4.22 11.74
N ARG A 50 -4.37 3.17 10.93
CA ARG A 50 -5.11 1.91 11.14
C ARG A 50 -4.20 0.70 10.90
N PRO A 51 -4.40 -0.41 11.62
CA PRO A 51 -3.71 -1.67 11.32
C PRO A 51 -4.17 -2.20 9.96
N VAL A 52 -3.22 -2.67 9.16
CA VAL A 52 -3.44 -3.28 7.84
C VAL A 52 -2.47 -4.44 7.70
N THR A 53 -2.92 -5.53 7.06
CA THR A 53 -2.03 -6.66 6.69
C THR A 53 -1.99 -6.77 5.19
N LEU A 54 -0.78 -6.70 4.63
CA LEU A 54 -0.50 -6.90 3.22
C LEU A 54 -0.17 -8.37 2.98
N THR A 55 -0.98 -9.09 2.23
CA THR A 55 -0.72 -10.50 1.87
C THR A 55 0.16 -10.55 0.63
N ALA A 56 1.22 -11.33 0.66
CA ALA A 56 2.08 -11.56 -0.51
C ALA A 56 1.37 -12.53 -1.47
N THR A 57 1.21 -12.13 -2.73
CA THR A 57 0.71 -13.00 -3.81
C THR A 57 1.86 -13.58 -4.63
N ASN A 58 3.01 -12.91 -4.63
CA ASN A 58 4.24 -13.36 -5.24
C ASN A 58 5.44 -12.82 -4.46
N TYR A 59 6.49 -13.61 -4.33
CA TYR A 59 7.74 -13.19 -3.70
C TYR A 59 8.90 -14.04 -4.21
N ASN A 60 9.98 -13.40 -4.63
CA ASN A 60 11.20 -14.09 -5.07
C ASN A 60 12.44 -13.23 -4.85
N CYS A 61 13.58 -13.89 -4.63
CA CYS A 61 14.90 -13.27 -4.62
C CYS A 61 15.80 -13.93 -5.68
N TYR A 62 16.70 -13.15 -6.27
CA TYR A 62 17.68 -13.64 -7.24
C TYR A 62 18.97 -12.81 -7.17
N ASP A 63 20.10 -13.41 -7.54
CA ASP A 63 21.34 -12.68 -7.75
C ASP A 63 21.26 -11.92 -9.08
N SER A 64 21.19 -10.59 -9.02
CA SER A 64 21.11 -9.78 -10.23
C SER A 64 22.46 -9.72 -10.93
N PRO A 65 22.56 -10.12 -12.22
CA PRO A 65 23.79 -10.01 -12.98
C PRO A 65 24.19 -8.54 -13.25
N PHE A 66 23.21 -7.63 -13.24
CA PHE A 66 23.44 -6.20 -13.45
C PHE A 66 23.96 -5.52 -12.18
N PHE A 67 23.29 -5.73 -11.04
CA PHE A 67 23.68 -5.09 -9.78
C PHE A 67 24.79 -5.84 -9.04
N LYS A 68 25.08 -7.09 -9.43
CA LYS A 68 26.03 -7.99 -8.74
C LYS A 68 25.72 -8.15 -7.25
N ARG A 69 24.41 -8.13 -6.93
CA ARG A 69 23.85 -8.21 -5.58
C ARG A 69 22.52 -8.95 -5.64
N GLU A 70 22.13 -9.52 -4.51
CA GLU A 70 20.80 -10.08 -4.33
C GLU A 70 19.72 -8.99 -4.46
N VAL A 71 18.69 -9.31 -5.22
CA VAL A 71 17.51 -8.49 -5.42
C VAL A 71 16.29 -9.31 -5.06
N CYS A 72 15.43 -8.77 -4.20
CA CYS A 72 14.17 -9.38 -3.84
C CYS A 72 13.01 -8.54 -4.32
N GLY A 73 12.00 -9.18 -4.89
CA GLY A 73 10.76 -8.54 -5.32
C GLY A 73 9.54 -9.28 -4.83
N GLY A 74 8.42 -8.56 -4.72
CA GLY A 74 7.15 -9.15 -4.35
C GLY A 74 5.96 -8.31 -4.74
N ASP A 75 4.84 -9.01 -4.92
CA ASP A 75 3.52 -8.43 -5.12
C ASP A 75 2.70 -8.66 -3.85
N PHE A 76 2.08 -7.60 -3.34
CA PHE A 76 1.31 -7.60 -2.11
C PHE A 76 -0.05 -6.97 -2.33
N GLU A 77 -1.05 -7.46 -1.60
CA GLU A 77 -2.40 -6.92 -1.67
C GLU A 77 -3.13 -6.87 -0.33
N THR A 78 -4.10 -5.96 -0.27
CA THR A 78 -5.12 -5.89 0.79
C THR A 78 -6.31 -5.10 0.26
N THR A 79 -7.46 -5.21 0.91
CA THR A 79 -8.58 -4.27 0.74
C THR A 79 -8.72 -3.44 2.00
N ILE A 80 -8.93 -2.13 1.83
CA ILE A 80 -9.25 -1.21 2.93
C ILE A 80 -10.62 -0.57 2.68
N GLN A 81 -11.29 -0.11 3.74
CA GLN A 81 -12.44 0.77 3.63
C GLN A 81 -11.95 2.22 3.63
N ARG A 82 -12.28 3.00 2.61
CA ARG A 82 -11.83 4.40 2.53
C ARG A 82 -12.52 5.28 3.59
N SER A 83 -13.72 4.90 4.01
CA SER A 83 -14.47 5.55 5.09
C SER A 83 -13.77 5.47 6.45
N ASP A 84 -13.01 4.41 6.73
CA ASP A 84 -12.23 4.25 7.97
C ASP A 84 -11.17 5.34 8.14
N PHE A 85 -10.71 5.91 7.02
CA PHE A 85 -9.76 7.01 6.94
C PHE A 85 -10.44 8.39 6.82
N GLY A 86 -11.78 8.44 6.79
CA GLY A 86 -12.56 9.68 6.67
C GLY A 86 -12.91 10.09 5.24
N MET A 87 -12.64 9.23 4.25
CA MET A 87 -12.95 9.49 2.85
C MET A 87 -14.39 9.05 2.53
N GLY A 88 -15.40 9.78 3.03
CA GLY A 88 -16.81 9.38 2.92
C GLY A 88 -17.57 9.85 1.67
N TYR A 89 -16.99 10.77 0.87
CA TYR A 89 -17.69 11.38 -0.28
C TYR A 89 -18.21 10.32 -1.27
N GLY A 90 -19.44 10.48 -1.75
CA GLY A 90 -20.03 9.62 -2.78
C GLY A 90 -20.47 8.23 -2.32
N LEU A 91 -20.37 7.88 -1.04
CA LEU A 91 -20.94 6.62 -0.54
C LEU A 91 -22.48 6.65 -0.59
N PRO A 92 -23.15 5.53 -0.92
CA PRO A 92 -22.58 4.22 -1.33
C PRO A 92 -22.36 4.08 -2.85
N VAL A 93 -22.60 5.14 -3.65
CA VAL A 93 -22.51 5.11 -5.12
C VAL A 93 -21.08 4.82 -5.61
N ILE A 94 -20.09 5.41 -4.93
CA ILE A 94 -18.67 5.09 -5.10
C ILE A 94 -18.33 4.06 -4.00
N PRO A 95 -17.88 2.84 -4.36
CA PRO A 95 -17.58 1.78 -3.38
C PRO A 95 -16.66 2.24 -2.24
N ASP A 96 -16.85 1.65 -1.06
CA ASP A 96 -16.02 1.92 0.11
C ASP A 96 -14.70 1.11 0.07
N ASP A 97 -14.76 -0.10 -0.51
CA ASP A 97 -13.61 -0.96 -0.75
C ASP A 97 -12.61 -0.33 -1.73
N ILE A 98 -11.38 -0.15 -1.27
CA ILE A 98 -10.21 0.13 -2.10
C ILE A 98 -9.24 -1.04 -2.00
N LYS A 99 -9.01 -1.73 -3.12
CA LYS A 99 -7.96 -2.74 -3.22
C LYS A 99 -6.61 -2.05 -3.44
N LEU A 100 -5.67 -2.30 -2.54
CA LEU A 100 -4.28 -1.91 -2.69
C LEU A 100 -3.53 -3.06 -3.37
N LEU A 101 -2.84 -2.76 -4.46
CA LEU A 101 -1.93 -3.66 -5.17
C LEU A 101 -0.55 -3.00 -5.13
N ILE A 102 0.40 -3.62 -4.45
CA ILE A 102 1.72 -3.05 -4.17
C ILE A 102 2.77 -3.97 -4.75
N GLN A 103 3.55 -3.44 -5.70
CA GLN A 103 4.69 -4.14 -6.27
C GLN A 103 5.97 -3.46 -5.81
N ILE A 104 6.93 -4.25 -5.34
CA ILE A 104 8.22 -3.76 -4.86
C ILE A 104 9.36 -4.63 -5.39
N GLU A 105 10.48 -3.99 -5.71
CA GLU A 105 11.77 -4.64 -5.94
C GLU A 105 12.82 -3.86 -5.16
N ALA A 106 13.66 -4.57 -4.41
CA ALA A 106 14.66 -4.00 -3.53
C ALA A 106 16.00 -4.73 -3.66
N ILE A 107 17.08 -3.94 -3.72
CA ILE A 107 18.45 -4.43 -3.81
C ILE A 107 19.01 -4.55 -2.39
N LYS A 108 19.73 -5.63 -2.10
CA LYS A 108 20.47 -5.78 -0.84
C LYS A 108 21.49 -4.64 -0.68
N GLN A 109 21.47 -4.00 0.50
CA GLN A 109 22.33 -2.86 0.82
C GLN A 109 23.82 -3.21 0.82
#